data_AF-A0A842T3R8-F1
#
_entry.id   AF-A0A842T3R8-F1
#
_cell.length_a   1.000
_cell.length_b   1.000
_cell.length_c   1.000
_cell.angle_alpha   90.00
_cell.angle_beta   90.00
_cell.angle_gamma   90.00
#
_symmetry.space_group_name_H-M   'P 1'
#
loop_
_entity.id
_entity.type
_entity.pdbx_description
1 polymer ?
#
loop_
_entity_poly.entity_id
_entity_poly.type
_entity_poly.pdbx_seq_one_letter_code
_entity_poly.pdbx_strand_id
1 'polypeptide(L)'
;KYKQYEKENSQKIGVGFGGTHYAPQFQRLINDNNIAVSFICPKYFIRSLNEDLIEQILNNNLEKIDYFILDWSGLNSADKDHLLPLLEKFDIPTKKIKDF
;
A
#
# COMPACT_ATOMS: atom_id res chain seq x y z
N LYS A 1 25.60 -4.04 13.18
CA LYS A 1 25.08 -2.97 14.07
C LYS A 1 23.59 -2.85 13.80
N TYR A 2 22.74 -3.29 14.73
CA TYR A 2 21.30 -3.05 14.61
C TYR A 2 21.05 -1.56 14.82
N LYS A 3 20.24 -0.93 13.95
CA LYS A 3 19.85 0.47 14.12
C LYS A 3 19.03 0.58 15.42
N GLN A 4 19.27 1.63 16.20
CA GLN A 4 18.37 1.97 17.30
C GLN A 4 16.98 2.25 16.73
N TYR A 5 15.96 1.69 17.37
CA TYR A 5 14.56 1.91 17.01
C TYR A 5 14.14 3.26 17.59
N GLU A 6 13.99 4.27 16.74
CA GLU A 6 13.36 5.53 17.13
C GLU A 6 11.86 5.38 16.92
N LYS A 7 11.10 5.42 18.03
CA LYS A 7 9.64 5.36 18.00
C LYS A 7 9.09 6.74 17.65
N GLU A 8 9.18 7.12 16.38
CA GLU A 8 8.46 8.29 15.88
C GLU A 8 6.98 7.95 15.69
N ASN A 9 6.12 8.43 16.58
CA ASN A 9 4.66 8.25 16.50
C ASN A 9 3.99 9.12 15.40
N SER A 10 4.76 9.76 14.51
CA SER A 10 4.25 10.60 13.43
C SER A 10 4.29 9.94 12.05
N GLN A 11 4.88 8.74 11.94
CA GLN A 11 5.03 8.05 10.67
C GLN A 11 3.65 7.64 10.14
N LYS A 12 3.37 8.02 8.88
CA LYS A 12 2.12 7.61 8.21
C LYS A 12 2.19 6.14 7.81
N ILE A 13 1.06 5.45 7.82
CA ILE A 13 1.00 4.02 7.53
C ILE A 13 0.17 3.78 6.28
N GLY A 14 0.68 3.00 5.35
CA GLY A 14 -0.06 2.67 4.14
C GLY A 14 -0.01 1.20 3.76
N VAL A 15 -1.00 0.81 2.95
CA VAL A 15 -1.05 -0.50 2.29
C VAL A 15 -0.76 -0.29 0.81
N GLY A 16 0.23 -1.01 0.29
CA GLY A 16 0.66 -0.93 -1.09
C GLY A 16 -0.10 -1.86 -2.03
N PHE A 17 -0.40 -1.40 -3.23
CA PHE A 17 -0.97 -2.19 -4.31
C PHE A 17 -0.17 -2.01 -5.60
N GLY A 18 0.24 -3.13 -6.21
CA GLY A 18 1.03 -3.18 -7.43
C GLY A 18 2.50 -3.52 -7.17
N GLY A 19 3.35 -3.19 -8.15
CA GLY A 19 4.76 -3.57 -8.13
C GLY A 19 5.00 -5.03 -8.52
N THR A 20 6.26 -5.33 -8.84
CA THR A 20 6.76 -6.70 -9.03
C THR A 20 7.02 -7.37 -7.67
N HIS A 21 7.37 -8.66 -7.66
CA HIS A 21 7.60 -9.43 -6.41
C HIS A 21 8.57 -8.74 -5.42
N TYR A 22 9.55 -7.97 -5.91
CA TYR A 22 10.51 -7.25 -5.06
C TYR A 22 10.13 -5.79 -4.76
N ALA A 23 9.03 -5.31 -5.34
CA ALA A 23 8.42 -4.02 -5.00
C ALA A 23 9.40 -2.83 -4.87
N PRO A 24 10.34 -2.62 -5.84
CA PRO A 24 11.44 -1.65 -5.67
C PRO A 24 10.95 -0.21 -5.47
N GLN A 25 9.80 0.15 -6.03
CA GLN A 25 9.20 1.47 -5.86
C GLN A 25 8.71 1.71 -4.43
N PHE A 26 8.19 0.68 -3.75
CA PHE A 26 7.81 0.78 -2.35
C PHE A 26 9.03 0.85 -1.44
N GLN A 27 10.10 0.10 -1.75
CA GLN A 27 11.35 0.22 -1.00
C GLN A 27 11.92 1.64 -1.06
N ARG A 28 11.88 2.28 -2.23
CA ARG A 28 12.30 3.66 -2.40
C ARG A 28 11.38 4.62 -1.65
N LEU A 29 10.06 4.44 -1.76
CA LEU A 29 9.07 5.23 -1.03
C LEU A 29 9.34 5.23 0.49
N ILE A 30 9.56 4.05 1.07
CA ILE A 30 9.83 3.87 2.52
C ILE A 30 11.14 4.55 2.94
N ASN A 31 12.17 4.52 2.09
CA ASN A 31 13.46 5.13 2.42
C ASN A 31 13.46 6.66 2.29
N ASP A 32 12.72 7.18 1.32
CA ASP A 32 12.76 8.60 0.93
C ASP A 32 11.68 9.43 1.66
N ASN A 33 10.69 8.80 2.29
CA ASN A 33 9.54 9.47 2.92
C ASN A 33 9.28 8.95 4.34
N ASN A 34 8.66 9.76 5.20
CA ASN A 34 8.23 9.33 6.53
C ASN A 34 6.92 8.50 6.45
N ILE A 35 7.00 7.34 5.78
CA ILE A 35 5.89 6.41 5.59
C ILE A 35 6.30 4.97 5.87
N ALA A 36 5.49 4.26 6.65
CA ALA A 36 5.58 2.82 6.86
C ALA A 36 4.62 2.13 5.90
N VAL A 37 5.05 1.01 5.31
CA VAL A 37 4.16 0.17 4.50
C VAL A 37 3.95 -1.14 5.24
N SER A 38 2.70 -1.42 5.62
CA SER A 38 2.39 -2.60 6.43
C SER A 38 2.18 -3.87 5.60
N PHE A 39 1.63 -3.71 4.41
CA PHE A 39 1.40 -4.81 3.47
C PHE A 39 1.56 -4.31 2.04
N ILE A 40 2.04 -5.17 1.14
CA ILE A 40 2.10 -4.88 -0.31
C ILE A 40 1.42 -6.04 -1.05
N CYS A 41 0.31 -5.74 -1.72
CA CYS A 41 -0.31 -6.65 -2.67
C CYS A 41 0.41 -6.56 -4.04
N PRO A 42 1.13 -7.60 -4.48
CA PRO A 42 1.84 -7.55 -5.75
C PRO A 42 0.87 -7.54 -6.94
N LYS A 43 1.32 -6.99 -8.08
CA LYS A 43 0.44 -6.77 -9.25
C LYS A 43 -0.32 -8.01 -9.73
N TYR A 44 0.32 -9.19 -9.68
CA TYR A 44 -0.27 -10.43 -10.17
C TYR A 44 -1.43 -10.96 -9.32
N PHE A 45 -1.57 -10.44 -8.09
CA PHE A 45 -2.66 -10.81 -7.18
C PHE A 45 -3.81 -9.80 -7.20
N ILE A 46 -3.63 -8.63 -7.82
CA ILE A 46 -4.62 -7.54 -7.80
C ILE A 46 -5.99 -7.98 -8.30
N ARG A 47 -6.03 -8.75 -9.39
CA ARG A 47 -7.29 -9.24 -9.97
C ARG A 47 -8.00 -10.30 -9.13
N SER A 48 -7.30 -10.90 -8.16
CA SER A 48 -7.87 -11.86 -7.22
C SER A 48 -8.31 -11.18 -5.92
N LEU A 49 -8.04 -9.89 -5.73
CA LEU A 49 -8.53 -9.14 -4.58
C LEU A 49 -10.05 -9.04 -4.62
N ASN A 50 -10.63 -9.08 -3.44
CA ASN A 50 -12.02 -8.74 -3.17
C ASN A 50 -12.07 -7.89 -1.89
N GLU A 51 -13.28 -7.48 -1.52
CA GLU A 51 -13.53 -6.65 -0.35
C GLU A 51 -13.07 -7.34 0.95
N ASP A 52 -13.45 -8.61 1.15
CA ASP A 52 -13.08 -9.41 2.33
C ASP A 52 -11.56 -9.49 2.55
N LEU A 53 -10.79 -9.65 1.46
CA LEU A 53 -9.32 -9.68 1.54
C LEU A 53 -8.74 -8.32 1.93
N ILE A 54 -9.33 -7.22 1.46
CA ILE A 54 -8.91 -5.87 1.85
C ILE A 54 -9.26 -5.63 3.32
N GLU A 55 -10.47 -6.01 3.76
CA GLU A 55 -10.86 -5.95 5.17
C GLU A 55 -9.92 -6.75 6.06
N GLN A 56 -9.54 -7.96 5.64
CA GLN A 56 -8.59 -8.79 6.37
C GLN A 56 -7.21 -8.11 6.47
N ILE A 57 -6.74 -7.47 5.40
CA ILE A 57 -5.49 -6.70 5.43
C ILE A 57 -5.62 -5.58 6.46
N LEU A 58 -6.70 -4.81 6.44
CA LEU A 58 -6.93 -3.69 7.36
C LEU A 58 -7.03 -4.16 8.83
N ASN A 59 -7.79 -5.22 9.09
CA ASN A 59 -8.02 -5.75 10.44
C ASN A 59 -6.77 -6.40 11.06
N ASN A 60 -5.83 -6.86 10.24
CA ASN A 60 -4.56 -7.43 10.71
C ASN A 60 -3.50 -6.36 11.04
N ASN A 61 -3.81 -5.08 10.88
CA ASN A 61 -2.94 -3.99 11.29
C ASN A 61 -3.27 -3.51 12.70
N LEU A 62 -2.25 -3.30 13.53
CA LEU A 62 -2.42 -2.76 14.88
C LEU A 62 -2.78 -1.26 14.83
N GLU A 63 -2.13 -0.54 13.91
CA GLU A 63 -2.36 0.87 13.69
C GLU A 63 -3.36 1.13 12.55
N LYS A 64 -4.00 2.31 12.58
CA LYS A 64 -4.91 2.73 11.51
C LYS A 64 -4.12 2.99 10.22
N ILE A 65 -4.62 2.47 9.10
CA ILE A 65 -4.09 2.77 7.77
C ILE A 65 -4.49 4.20 7.36
N ASP A 66 -3.49 5.02 7.03
CA ASP A 66 -3.68 6.39 6.54
C ASP A 66 -3.92 6.44 5.03
N TYR A 67 -3.27 5.55 4.26
CA TYR A 67 -3.32 5.59 2.79
C TYR A 67 -3.36 4.21 2.14
N PHE A 68 -4.07 4.14 1.01
CA PHE A 68 -3.81 3.12 -0.01
C PHE A 68 -2.80 3.66 -1.02
N ILE A 69 -1.67 2.97 -1.17
CA ILE A 69 -0.54 3.42 -1.98
C ILE A 69 -0.53 2.63 -3.29
N LEU A 70 -0.61 3.32 -4.42
CA LEU A 70 -0.66 2.69 -5.73
C LEU A 70 0.66 2.83 -6.48
N ASP A 71 1.28 1.70 -6.87
CA ASP A 71 2.26 1.68 -7.96
C ASP A 71 1.51 1.81 -9.30
N TRP A 72 1.10 3.04 -9.61
CA TRP A 72 0.28 3.35 -10.78
C TRP A 72 0.91 2.90 -12.11
N SER A 73 2.24 2.93 -12.20
CA SER A 73 3.00 2.52 -13.38
C SER A 73 3.07 0.99 -13.54
N GLY A 74 3.03 0.25 -12.43
CA GLY A 74 3.07 -1.21 -12.42
C GLY A 74 1.71 -1.87 -12.66
N LEU A 75 0.62 -1.11 -12.62
CA LEU A 75 -0.76 -1.57 -12.81
C LEU A 75 -1.23 -1.29 -14.24
N ASN A 76 -1.73 -2.31 -14.95
CA ASN A 76 -2.36 -2.14 -16.26
C ASN A 76 -3.81 -1.61 -16.10
N SER A 77 -4.49 -1.33 -17.22
CA SER A 77 -5.86 -0.81 -17.19
C SER A 77 -6.84 -1.76 -16.49
N ALA A 78 -6.79 -3.06 -16.79
CA ALA A 78 -7.67 -4.05 -16.16
C ALA A 78 -7.41 -4.20 -14.65
N ASP A 79 -6.16 -4.05 -14.21
CA ASP A 79 -5.84 -4.06 -12.78
C ASP A 79 -6.47 -2.85 -12.07
N LYS A 80 -6.43 -1.67 -12.71
CA LYS A 80 -7.01 -0.43 -12.18
C LYS A 80 -8.54 -0.48 -12.15
N ASP A 81 -9.14 -0.97 -13.23
CA ASP A 81 -10.59 -1.10 -13.36
C ASP A 81 -11.17 -2.04 -12.29
N HIS A 82 -10.40 -3.05 -11.87
CA HIS A 82 -10.77 -3.94 -10.77
C HIS A 82 -10.48 -3.33 -9.39
N LEU A 83 -9.30 -2.74 -9.21
CA LEU A 83 -8.82 -2.29 -7.91
C LEU A 83 -9.53 -1.04 -7.40
N LEU A 84 -9.69 -0.01 -8.24
CA LEU A 84 -10.19 1.29 -7.78
C LEU A 84 -11.60 1.21 -7.18
N PRO A 85 -12.59 0.53 -7.80
CA PRO A 85 -13.91 0.40 -7.21
C PRO A 85 -13.93 -0.37 -5.88
N LEU A 86 -12.96 -1.26 -5.64
CA LEU A 86 -12.82 -1.94 -4.35
C LEU A 86 -12.32 -0.96 -3.29
N LEU A 87 -11.29 -0.18 -3.59
CA LEU A 87 -10.70 0.75 -2.64
C LEU A 87 -11.65 1.91 -2.27
N GLU A 88 -12.48 2.37 -3.21
CA GLU A 88 -13.46 3.45 -2.99
C GLU A 88 -14.53 3.12 -1.94
N LYS A 89 -14.72 1.84 -1.60
CA LYS A 89 -15.67 1.41 -0.55
C LYS A 89 -15.18 1.72 0.86
N PHE A 90 -13.88 1.99 1.01
CA PHE A 90 -13.26 2.26 2.31
C PHE A 90 -13.01 3.75 2.46
N ASP A 91 -13.19 4.26 3.68
CA ASP A 91 -12.87 5.66 4.04
C ASP A 91 -11.36 5.85 4.25
N ILE A 92 -10.58 5.49 3.23
CA ILE A 92 -9.12 5.57 3.21
C ILE A 92 -8.68 6.19 1.88
N PRO A 93 -7.95 7.32 1.90
CA PRO A 93 -7.52 7.98 0.68
C PRO A 93 -6.49 7.17 -0.10
N THR A 94 -6.67 7.12 -1.42
CA THR A 94 -5.68 6.53 -2.34
C THR A 94 -4.63 7.57 -2.77
N LYS A 95 -3.36 7.20 -2.78
CA LYS A 95 -2.25 8.04 -3.23
C LYS A 95 -1.30 7.25 -4.13
N LYS A 96 -0.85 7.84 -5.25
CA LYS A 96 0.10 7.16 -6.15
C LYS A 96 1.51 7.36 -5.60
N ILE A 97 2.41 6.39 -5.79
CA ILE A 97 3.80 6.49 -5.33
C ILE A 97 4.46 7.80 -5.79
N LYS A 98 4.22 8.21 -7.04
CA LYS A 98 4.77 9.45 -7.62
C LYS A 98 4.27 10.76 -6.98
N ASP A 99 3.21 10.72 -6.18
CA ASP A 99 2.60 11.89 -5.54
C ASP A 99 3.10 12.05 -4.09
N PHE A 100 3.96 11.14 -3.61
CA PHE A 100 4.72 11.28 -2.37
C PHE A 100 5.97 12.11 -2.63
#